data_AF-X1DGR2-F1
#
_entry.id   AF-X1DGR2-F1
#
_cell.length_a   1.000
_cell.length_b   1.000
_cell.length_c   1.000
_cell.angle_alpha   90.00
_cell.angle_beta   90.00
_cell.angle_gamma   90.00
#
_symmetry.space_group_name_H-M   'P 1'
#
loop_
_entity.id
_entity.type
_entity.pdbx_description
1 polymer ?
#
loop_
_entity_poly.entity_id
_entity_poly.type
_entity_poly.pdbx_seq_one_letter_code
_entity_poly.pdbx_strand_id
1 'polypeptide(L)'
;MFAGDAAGLVDMYRGLGMDAAALSGRLVAKAIVKSEQNKISAIKLYEKKTRKVINKINKNSEKQLLTYKNNDELLQVLKKSFIKMGISTLFDNLLNKVLPANKIKLLPA
;
A
#
# COMPACT_ATOMS: atom_id res chain seq x y z
N MET A 1 -8.59 14.57 -4.28
CA MET A 1 -8.63 13.10 -4.30
C MET A 1 -7.26 12.63 -3.85
N PHE A 2 -7.18 11.89 -2.75
CA PHE A 2 -5.90 11.34 -2.25
C PHE A 2 -5.83 9.84 -2.55
N ALA A 3 -4.62 9.33 -2.80
CA ALA A 3 -4.34 7.93 -3.13
C ALA A 3 -3.14 7.43 -2.30
N GLY A 4 -3.01 6.11 -2.14
CA GLY A 4 -1.96 5.47 -1.34
C GLY A 4 -1.98 5.89 0.13
N ASP A 5 -0.80 6.13 0.70
CA ASP A 5 -0.65 6.53 2.11
C ASP A 5 -1.38 7.83 2.43
N ALA A 6 -1.45 8.76 1.47
CA ALA A 6 -2.21 10.01 1.61
C ALA A 6 -3.73 9.77 1.69
N ALA A 7 -4.22 8.60 1.28
CA ALA A 7 -5.61 8.17 1.46
C ALA A 7 -5.83 7.41 2.78
N GLY A 8 -4.81 7.27 3.63
CA GLY A 8 -4.88 6.50 4.87
C GLY A 8 -4.78 4.98 4.67
N LEU A 9 -4.29 4.53 3.51
CA LEU A 9 -4.07 3.10 3.24
C LEU A 9 -2.69 2.64 3.75
N VAL A 10 -2.37 2.97 5.00
CA VAL A 10 -1.07 2.69 5.61
C VAL A 10 -1.16 1.44 6.48
N ASP A 11 -0.39 0.40 6.13
CA ASP A 11 -0.15 -0.77 6.99
C ASP A 11 1.34 -0.86 7.31
N MET A 12 1.72 -0.40 8.51
CA MET A 12 3.12 -0.34 8.94
C MET A 12 3.70 -1.72 9.29
N TYR A 13 2.86 -2.71 9.56
CA TYR A 13 3.29 -4.00 10.13
C TYR A 13 3.62 -5.01 9.04
N ARG A 14 2.94 -4.90 7.89
CA ARG A 14 3.03 -5.88 6.81
C ARG A 14 3.80 -5.40 5.59
N GLY A 15 4.21 -4.12 5.58
CA GLY A 15 4.93 -3.54 4.44
C GLY A 15 4.05 -3.31 3.21
N LEU A 16 2.72 -3.32 3.34
CA LEU A 16 1.78 -3.29 2.21
C LEU A 16 1.56 -1.90 1.59
N GLY A 17 2.44 -0.93 1.86
CA GLY A 17 2.27 0.45 1.39
C GLY A 17 2.21 0.54 -0.14
N MET A 18 3.02 -0.26 -0.84
CA MET A 18 3.02 -0.28 -2.29
C MET A 18 1.78 -0.97 -2.88
N ASP A 19 1.39 -2.13 -2.33
CA ASP A 19 0.14 -2.79 -2.69
C ASP A 19 -1.08 -1.91 -2.45
N ALA A 20 -1.09 -1.19 -1.33
CA ALA A 20 -2.11 -0.21 -0.99
C ALA A 20 -2.16 0.95 -2.01
N ALA A 21 -1.01 1.47 -2.41
CA ALA A 21 -0.90 2.49 -3.45
C ALA A 21 -1.43 1.97 -4.80
N ALA A 22 -0.99 0.79 -5.24
CA ALA A 22 -1.44 0.17 -6.48
C ALA A 22 -2.96 -0.12 -6.47
N LEU A 23 -3.48 -0.65 -5.35
CA LEU A 23 -4.90 -0.87 -5.15
C LEU A 23 -5.69 0.45 -5.22
N SER A 24 -5.19 1.51 -4.59
CA SER A 24 -5.82 2.83 -4.62
C SER A 24 -5.89 3.39 -6.04
N GLY A 25 -4.82 3.28 -6.82
CA GLY A 25 -4.79 3.69 -8.23
C GLY A 25 -5.80 2.92 -9.07
N ARG A 26 -5.90 1.59 -8.88
CA ARG A 26 -6.92 0.76 -9.54
C ARG A 26 -8.34 1.16 -9.16
N LEU A 27 -8.58 1.52 -7.89
CA LEU A 27 -9.90 1.96 -7.42
C LEU A 27 -10.28 3.32 -8.00
N VAL A 28 -9.34 4.26 -8.13
CA VAL A 28 -9.54 5.54 -8.80
C VAL A 28 -9.92 5.33 -10.27
N ALA A 29 -9.13 4.55 -11.02
CA ALA A 29 -9.41 4.27 -12.43
C ALA A 29 -10.81 3.67 -12.63
N LYS A 30 -11.18 2.68 -11.81
CA LYS A 30 -12.53 2.08 -11.84
C LYS A 30 -13.64 3.07 -11.48
N ALA A 31 -13.37 4.02 -10.60
CA ALA A 31 -14.34 5.03 -10.19
C ALA A 31 -14.59 6.05 -11.30
N ILE A 32 -13.55 6.44 -12.06
CA ILE A 32 -13.66 7.32 -13.23
C ILE A 32 -14.52 6.67 -14.31
N VAL A 33 -14.20 5.43 -14.71
CA VAL A 33 -14.97 4.70 -15.74
C VAL A 33 -16.43 4.53 -15.33
N LYS A 34 -16.70 4.17 -14.07
CA LYS A 34 -18.08 4.02 -13.58
C LYS A 34 -18.84 5.34 -13.44
N SER A 35 -18.12 6.44 -13.22
CA SER A 35 -18.68 7.78 -13.13
C SER A 35 -19.28 8.20 -14.46
N GLU A 36 -18.56 7.96 -15.55
CA GLU A 36 -19.02 8.25 -16.92
C GLU A 36 -20.27 7.44 -17.28
N GLN A 37 -20.30 6.15 -16.92
CA GLN A 37 -21.43 5.26 -17.22
C GLN A 37 -22.72 5.62 -16.47
N ASN A 38 -22.60 6.08 -15.22
CA ASN A 38 -23.76 6.22 -14.33
C ASN A 38 -24.10 7.69 -14.00
N LYS A 39 -23.36 8.66 -14.52
CA LYS A 39 -23.45 10.10 -14.15
C LYS A 39 -23.36 10.33 -12.63
N ILE A 40 -22.56 9.51 -11.94
CA ILE A 40 -22.30 9.61 -10.49
C ILE A 40 -20.89 10.14 -10.29
N SER A 41 -20.67 11.01 -9.30
CA SER A 41 -19.33 11.52 -8.96
C SER A 41 -18.31 10.38 -8.73
N ALA A 42 -17.22 10.41 -9.51
CA ALA A 42 -16.08 9.50 -9.36
C ALA A 42 -15.49 9.55 -7.94
N ILE A 43 -15.49 10.74 -7.31
CA ILE A 43 -14.99 10.93 -5.95
C ILE A 43 -15.84 10.14 -4.96
N LYS A 44 -17.18 10.24 -5.03
CA LYS A 44 -18.08 9.48 -4.15
C LYS A 44 -17.93 7.96 -4.33
N LEU A 45 -17.73 7.50 -5.56
CA LEU A 45 -17.51 6.09 -5.87
C LEU A 45 -16.18 5.57 -5.32
N TYR A 46 -15.12 6.38 -5.45
CA TYR A 46 -13.82 6.08 -4.89
C TYR A 46 -13.87 6.04 -3.35
N GLU A 47 -14.36 7.09 -2.69
CA GLU A 47 -14.46 7.14 -1.23
C GLU A 47 -15.23 5.96 -0.65
N LYS A 48 -16.39 5.60 -1.23
CA LYS A 48 -17.20 4.47 -0.77
C LYS A 48 -16.42 3.15 -0.82
N LYS A 49 -15.58 2.96 -1.84
CA LYS A 49 -14.78 1.74 -2.00
C LYS A 49 -13.56 1.75 -1.08
N THR A 50 -12.85 2.87 -1.02
CA THR A 50 -11.61 3.01 -0.23
C THR A 50 -11.90 2.97 1.27
N ARG A 51 -13.03 3.52 1.74
CA ARG A 51 -13.45 3.47 3.15
C ARG A 51 -13.53 2.04 3.71
N LYS A 52 -14.02 1.09 2.91
CA LYS A 52 -14.08 -0.33 3.33
C LYS A 52 -12.68 -0.93 3.51
N VAL A 53 -11.74 -0.53 2.66
CA VAL A 53 -10.35 -0.99 2.71
C VAL A 53 -9.64 -0.38 3.91
N ILE A 54 -9.76 0.94 4.12
CA ILE A 54 -9.21 1.65 5.27
C ILE A 54 -9.71 1.05 6.58
N ASN A 55 -11.02 0.82 6.71
CA ASN A 55 -11.58 0.21 7.92
C ASN A 55 -11.02 -1.20 8.19
N LYS A 56 -10.71 -1.97 7.13
CA LYS A 56 -10.11 -3.30 7.28
C LYS A 56 -8.64 -3.21 7.68
N ILE A 57 -7.90 -2.27 7.10
CA ILE A 57 -6.50 -1.99 7.47
C ILE A 57 -6.45 -1.60 8.94
N ASN A 58 -7.25 -0.62 9.38
CA ASN A 58 -7.28 -0.17 10.77
C ASN A 58 -7.60 -1.31 11.75
N LYS A 59 -8.64 -2.11 11.48
CA LYS A 59 -8.98 -3.28 12.30
C LYS A 59 -7.87 -4.32 12.37
N ASN A 60 -7.13 -4.51 11.28
CA ASN A 60 -6.01 -5.44 11.27
C ASN A 60 -4.81 -4.89 12.06
N SER A 61 -4.52 -3.60 11.92
CA SER A 61 -3.48 -2.91 12.69
C SER A 61 -3.78 -2.96 14.20
N GLU A 62 -5.04 -2.73 14.60
CA GLU A 62 -5.47 -2.87 16.00
C GLU A 62 -5.25 -4.29 16.53
N LYS A 63 -5.59 -5.32 15.75
CA LYS A 63 -5.33 -6.72 16.14
C LYS A 63 -3.84 -7.03 16.28
N GLN A 64 -3.01 -6.48 15.41
CA GLN A 64 -1.57 -6.69 15.47
C GLN A 64 -0.92 -5.96 16.63
N LEU A 65 -1.41 -4.75 16.98
CA LEU A 65 -1.00 -4.05 18.19
C LEU A 65 -1.22 -4.90 19.45
N LEU A 66 -2.35 -5.61 19.54
CA LEU A 66 -2.65 -6.52 20.66
C LEU A 66 -1.77 -7.77 20.71
N THR A 67 -0.98 -8.04 19.67
CA THR A 67 -0.11 -9.22 19.59
C THR A 67 1.26 -8.98 20.24
N TYR A 68 1.70 -7.73 20.34
CA TYR A 68 3.01 -7.36 20.90
C TYR A 68 2.87 -6.93 22.36
N LYS A 69 3.78 -7.40 23.22
CA LYS A 69 3.71 -7.11 24.66
C LYS A 69 4.17 -5.69 25.00
N ASN A 70 5.08 -5.12 24.22
CA ASN A 70 5.63 -3.79 24.43
C ASN A 70 6.17 -3.16 23.13
N ASN A 71 6.51 -1.87 23.21
CA ASN A 71 7.00 -1.09 22.07
C ASN A 71 8.36 -1.59 21.54
N ASP A 72 9.19 -2.22 22.37
CA ASP A 72 10.50 -2.72 21.96
C ASP A 72 10.41 -3.94 21.05
N GLU A 73 9.51 -4.87 21.38
CA GLU A 73 9.20 -6.03 20.56
C GLU A 73 8.63 -5.61 19.19
N LEU A 74 7.72 -4.63 19.21
CA LEU A 74 7.18 -4.02 18.00
C LEU A 74 8.28 -3.36 17.15
N LEU A 75 9.14 -2.55 17.76
CA LEU A 75 10.24 -1.87 17.06
C LEU A 75 11.25 -2.85 16.45
N GLN A 76 11.54 -3.98 17.10
CA GLN A 76 12.40 -5.01 16.53
C GLN A 76 11.80 -5.65 15.28
N VAL A 77 10.52 -5.99 15.31
CA VAL A 77 9.83 -6.60 14.15
C VAL A 77 9.77 -5.61 12.99
N LEU A 78 9.41 -4.35 13.25
CA LEU A 78 9.38 -3.29 12.24
C LEU A 78 10.77 -3.07 11.63
N LYS A 79 11.81 -2.91 12.45
CA LYS A 79 13.19 -2.74 11.97
C LYS A 79 13.63 -3.90 11.09
N LYS A 80 13.38 -5.15 11.50
CA LYS A 80 13.75 -6.33 10.71
C LYS A 80 13.05 -6.36 9.35
N SER A 81 11.76 -6.00 9.32
CA SER A 81 10.97 -5.91 8.08
C SER A 81 11.49 -4.81 7.15
N PHE A 82 11.68 -3.59 7.67
CA PHE A 82 12.19 -2.46 6.90
C PHE A 82 13.62 -2.68 6.38
N ILE A 83 14.50 -3.28 7.19
CA ILE A 83 15.87 -3.62 6.76
C ILE A 83 15.82 -4.63 5.60
N LYS A 84 15.02 -5.69 5.72
CA LYS A 84 14.87 -6.69 4.66
C LYS A 84 14.34 -6.05 3.36
N MET A 85 13.35 -5.16 3.48
CA MET A 85 12.77 -4.45 2.34
C MET A 85 13.78 -3.49 1.69
N GLY A 86 14.50 -2.70 2.49
CA GLY A 86 15.54 -1.78 2.01
C GLY A 86 16.67 -2.49 1.28
N ILE A 87 17.13 -3.63 1.82
CA ILE A 87 18.15 -4.46 1.17
C ILE A 87 17.62 -5.01 -0.16
N SER A 88 16.40 -5.57 -0.20
CA SER A 88 15.81 -6.06 -1.45
C SER A 88 15.72 -4.96 -2.50
N THR A 89 15.24 -3.78 -2.10
CA THR A 89 15.10 -2.60 -2.97
C THR A 89 16.44 -2.15 -3.53
N LEU A 90 17.52 -2.17 -2.73
CA LEU A 90 18.87 -1.86 -3.19
C LEU A 90 19.35 -2.85 -4.26
N PHE A 91 19.14 -4.15 -4.04
CA PHE A 91 19.49 -5.18 -5.03
C PHE A 91 18.65 -5.07 -6.30
N ASP A 92 17.34 -4.88 -6.18
CA ASP A 92 16.45 -4.72 -7.33
C ASP A 92 16.82 -3.44 -8.12
N ASN A 93 17.18 -2.33 -7.46
CA ASN A 93 17.65 -1.11 -8.11
C ASN A 93 19.02 -1.27 -8.81
N LEU A 94 19.95 -2.02 -8.21
CA LEU A 94 21.24 -2.35 -8.83
C LEU A 94 21.04 -3.19 -10.10
N LEU A 95 20.16 -4.20 -10.04
CA LEU A 95 19.81 -5.03 -11.19
C LEU A 95 19.11 -4.20 -12.28
N ASN A 96 18.18 -3.33 -11.91
CA ASN A 96 17.44 -2.46 -12.83
C ASN A 96 18.32 -1.44 -13.55
N LYS A 97 19.49 -1.09 -13.00
CA LYS A 97 20.44 -0.18 -13.64
C LYS A 97 21.12 -0.81 -14.87
N VAL A 98 21.15 -2.14 -14.94
CA VAL A 98 21.79 -2.90 -16.03
C VAL A 98 20.75 -3.50 -16.98
N LEU A 99 19.50 -3.67 -16.53
CA LEU A 99 18.42 -4.26 -17.32
C LEU A 99 17.85 -3.26 -18.34
N PRO A 100 17.52 -3.71 -19.57
CA PRO A 100 16.82 -2.88 -20.55
C PRO A 100 15.42 -2.50 -20.03
N ALA A 101 14.90 -1.36 -20.49
CA ALA A 101 13.68 -0.74 -19.96
C ALA A 101 12.45 -1.68 -19.90
N ASN A 102 12.35 -2.65 -20.80
CA ASN A 102 11.28 -3.65 -20.85
C ASN A 102 11.46 -4.84 -19.89
N LYS A 103 12.60 -4.93 -19.19
CA LYS A 103 12.94 -5.99 -18.22
C LYS A 103 13.17 -5.46 -16.81
N ILE A 104 12.89 -4.17 -16.57
CA ILE A 104 12.98 -3.57 -15.23
C ILE A 104 12.08 -4.36 -14.30
N LYS A 105 12.70 -4.92 -13.26
CA LYS A 105 12.02 -5.63 -12.20
C LYS A 105 11.43 -4.57 -11.26
N LEU A 106 10.11 -4.41 -11.31
CA LEU A 106 9.42 -3.49 -10.41
C LEU A 106 9.74 -3.88 -8.97
N LEU A 107 9.87 -2.88 -8.09
CA LEU A 107 10.15 -3.10 -6.68
C LEU A 107 9.12 -4.09 -6.09
N PRO A 108 9.52 -4.94 -5.12
CA PRO A 108 8.63 -5.92 -4.52
C PRO A 108 7.54 -5.22 -3.71
N ALA A 109 6.29 -5.62 -3.97
CA ALA A 109 5.06 -5.21 -3.31
C ALA A 109 5.09 -5.32 -1.78
#